data_AF-A0A3C1DEX7-F1
#
_entry.id   AF-A0A3C1DEX7-F1
#
_cell.length_a   1.000
_cell.length_b   1.000
_cell.length_c   1.000
_cell.angle_alpha   90.00
_cell.angle_beta   90.00
_cell.angle_gamma   90.00
#
_symmetry.space_group_name_H-M   'P 1'
#
loop_
_entity.id
_entity.type
_entity.pdbx_description
1 polymer ?
#
loop_
_entity_poly.entity_id
_entity_poly.type
_entity_poly.pdbx_seq_one_letter_code
_entity_poly.pdbx_strand_id
1 'polypeptide(L)'
;MDVREDIAFAGDPRGHGSVFISCMIAAAIAVALCAGCQAAPMKSADMGAYPAADMSEFSGLADQADEALFVDVDVADIARMMDARESFVLLCAYADCPWCEALIGPLAQAARDAGWTVALLDTRKDPSWQSNLDIDGYDEFVARFGDWLEADDNGTPHLYVPDLYFVRNGQVVARHDGVLEGYDDPDVPMTDDQRTELLQKLSDEFATLH
;
A
#
# COMPACT_ATOMS: atom_id res chain seq x y z
N MET A 1 -22.20 -82.85 9.77
CA MET A 1 -21.82 -82.38 11.11
C MET A 1 -22.41 -81.00 11.24
N ASP A 2 -23.72 -80.90 11.49
CA ASP A 2 -24.34 -80.88 12.84
C ASP A 2 -23.77 -79.74 13.70
N VAL A 3 -24.49 -78.85 14.37
CA VAL A 3 -25.90 -78.40 14.49
C VAL A 3 -25.83 -77.41 15.68
N ARG A 4 -26.55 -76.26 15.60
CA ARG A 4 -27.31 -75.51 16.65
C ARG A 4 -26.71 -75.33 18.07
N GLU A 5 -27.11 -74.45 18.99
CA GLU A 5 -27.96 -73.27 19.21
C GLU A 5 -27.69 -72.86 20.69
N ASP A 6 -28.45 -71.89 21.21
CA ASP A 6 -28.77 -71.61 22.62
C ASP A 6 -27.77 -70.71 23.38
N ILE A 7 -28.05 -69.46 23.78
CA ILE A 7 -29.22 -68.78 24.40
C ILE A 7 -29.71 -69.41 25.72
N ALA A 8 -29.45 -68.71 26.84
CA ALA A 8 -30.35 -68.44 27.98
C ALA A 8 -29.49 -68.02 29.20
N PHE A 9 -29.69 -66.90 29.92
CA PHE A 9 -30.83 -66.31 30.65
C PHE A 9 -30.54 -66.32 32.16
N ALA A 10 -31.19 -65.39 32.87
CA ALA A 10 -31.27 -65.19 34.32
C ALA A 10 -30.18 -64.28 34.94
N GLY A 11 -30.50 -63.22 35.68
CA GLY A 11 -31.78 -62.68 36.12
C GLY A 11 -31.56 -61.44 37.01
N ASP A 12 -32.48 -60.48 36.90
CA ASP A 12 -32.69 -59.35 37.82
C ASP A 12 -33.27 -59.88 39.17
N PRO A 13 -33.06 -59.24 40.35
CA PRO A 13 -34.06 -58.26 40.81
C PRO A 13 -33.55 -57.16 41.80
N ARG A 14 -34.07 -55.93 41.59
CA ARG A 14 -34.31 -54.83 42.59
C ARG A 14 -33.08 -53.99 42.95
N GLY A 15 -33.05 -52.66 42.82
CA GLY A 15 -34.10 -51.64 42.90
C GLY A 15 -33.67 -50.65 43.99
N HIS A 16 -33.59 -49.34 43.67
CA HIS A 16 -33.82 -48.15 44.53
C HIS A 16 -33.09 -46.90 43.96
N GLY A 17 -33.89 -45.92 43.54
CA GLY A 17 -33.79 -44.52 43.96
C GLY A 17 -32.49 -43.73 43.76
N SER A 18 -32.57 -42.83 42.78
CA SER A 18 -32.18 -41.40 42.87
C SER A 18 -30.71 -40.97 42.85
N VAL A 19 -30.57 -39.80 42.21
CA VAL A 19 -29.59 -38.71 42.40
C VAL A 19 -28.46 -38.63 41.36
N PHE A 20 -28.66 -37.66 40.47
CA PHE A 20 -27.68 -36.95 39.65
C PHE A 20 -26.48 -36.46 40.47
N ILE A 21 -25.25 -36.68 39.99
CA ILE A 21 -24.02 -35.84 40.15
C ILE A 21 -23.04 -36.37 39.06
N SER A 22 -22.91 -35.69 37.93
CA SER A 22 -21.83 -34.75 37.60
C SER A 22 -20.40 -35.28 37.82
N CYS A 23 -19.71 -35.65 36.73
CA CYS A 23 -18.27 -35.42 36.59
C CYS A 23 -17.88 -35.45 35.11
N MET A 24 -17.62 -34.26 34.57
CA MET A 24 -17.01 -34.02 33.27
C MET A 24 -15.56 -34.53 33.25
N ILE A 25 -15.15 -35.26 32.22
CA ILE A 25 -13.79 -35.16 31.67
C ILE A 25 -13.90 -35.29 30.15
N ALA A 26 -13.71 -34.17 29.46
CA ALA A 26 -13.60 -34.06 28.01
C ALA A 26 -12.15 -34.37 27.58
N ALA A 27 -11.99 -35.20 26.57
CA ALA A 27 -10.72 -35.40 25.87
C ALA A 27 -10.82 -34.71 24.49
N ALA A 28 -10.16 -33.56 24.35
CA ALA A 28 -10.09 -32.80 23.12
C ALA A 28 -8.96 -33.34 22.22
N ILE A 29 -9.31 -33.73 21.00
CA ILE A 29 -8.38 -34.09 19.92
C ILE A 29 -7.92 -32.80 19.25
N ALA A 30 -6.62 -32.52 19.32
CA ALA A 30 -6.00 -31.35 18.71
C ALA A 30 -5.98 -31.50 17.18
N VAL A 31 -6.81 -30.73 16.50
CA VAL A 31 -6.71 -30.46 15.06
C VAL A 31 -5.55 -29.49 14.87
N ALA A 32 -4.46 -29.96 14.26
CA ALA A 32 -3.37 -29.11 13.79
C ALA A 32 -3.89 -28.31 12.58
N LEU A 33 -4.42 -27.12 12.84
CA LEU A 33 -4.61 -26.09 11.82
C LEU A 33 -3.22 -25.70 11.31
N CYS A 34 -2.98 -25.91 10.02
CA CYS A 34 -1.98 -25.16 9.30
C CYS A 34 -2.31 -23.68 9.53
N ALA A 35 -1.53 -23.04 10.39
CA ALA A 35 -1.50 -21.59 10.49
C ALA A 35 -1.09 -21.10 9.10
N GLY A 36 -2.07 -20.73 8.28
CA GLY A 36 -1.83 -19.74 7.26
C GLY A 36 -1.19 -18.57 7.99
N CYS A 37 0.03 -18.21 7.60
CA CYS A 37 0.55 -16.89 7.90
C CYS A 37 -0.46 -15.92 7.32
N GLN A 38 -1.43 -15.49 8.13
CA GLN A 38 -2.09 -14.23 7.89
C GLN A 38 -0.97 -13.22 8.10
N ALA A 39 -0.36 -12.77 7.00
CA ALA A 39 0.29 -11.48 7.02
C ALA A 39 -0.76 -10.54 7.62
N ALA A 40 -0.49 -10.03 8.82
CA ALA A 40 -1.30 -8.97 9.38
C ALA A 40 -1.38 -7.89 8.28
N PRO A 41 -2.55 -7.26 8.04
CA PRO A 41 -2.62 -6.14 7.13
C PRO A 41 -1.55 -5.16 7.62
N MET A 42 -0.51 -5.03 6.83
CA MET A 42 0.62 -4.18 7.16
C MET A 42 0.01 -2.80 7.19
N LYS A 43 -0.16 -2.24 8.39
CA LYS A 43 -0.74 -0.92 8.54
C LYS A 43 0.08 -0.01 7.64
N SER A 44 -0.58 0.61 6.66
CA SER A 44 -0.05 1.79 6.01
C SER A 44 0.49 2.72 7.11
N ALA A 45 1.45 3.56 6.77
CA ALA A 45 1.78 4.71 7.58
C ALA A 45 0.47 5.36 8.11
N ASP A 46 0.47 5.84 9.35
CA ASP A 46 -0.70 6.55 9.91
C ASP A 46 -0.78 7.92 9.24
N MET A 47 -1.28 7.92 8.00
CA MET A 47 -1.35 9.10 7.15
C MET A 47 -2.24 10.18 7.76
N GLY A 48 -3.10 9.83 8.73
CA GLY A 48 -3.89 10.79 9.51
C GLY A 48 -3.06 11.67 10.46
N ALA A 49 -1.76 11.38 10.64
CA ALA A 49 -0.83 12.23 11.38
C ALA A 49 -0.30 13.42 10.54
N TYR A 50 -0.53 13.42 9.23
CA TYR A 50 -0.02 14.42 8.29
C TYR A 50 -1.14 15.33 7.80
N PRO A 51 -0.84 16.61 7.49
CA PRO A 51 -1.83 17.50 6.92
C PRO A 51 -2.27 16.98 5.53
N ALA A 52 -3.53 17.20 5.19
CA ALA A 52 -3.98 16.99 3.81
C ALA A 52 -3.17 17.90 2.88
N ALA A 53 -2.80 17.38 1.71
CA ALA A 53 -2.13 18.16 0.69
C ALA A 53 -3.10 19.17 0.07
N ASP A 54 -2.60 20.37 -0.24
CA ASP A 54 -3.35 21.34 -1.03
C ASP A 54 -3.30 20.91 -2.51
N MET A 55 -4.31 20.14 -2.91
CA MET A 55 -4.44 19.68 -4.30
C MET A 55 -5.11 20.71 -5.21
N SER A 56 -5.52 21.87 -4.68
CA SER A 56 -6.25 22.88 -5.45
C SER A 56 -5.38 23.57 -6.50
N GLU A 57 -4.05 23.54 -6.30
CA GLU A 57 -3.08 24.08 -7.24
C GLU A 57 -2.78 23.12 -8.42
N PHE A 58 -3.12 21.83 -8.30
CA PHE A 58 -3.02 20.88 -9.42
C PHE A 58 -4.28 20.99 -10.29
N SER A 59 -4.14 21.67 -11.43
CA SER A 59 -5.29 22.09 -12.22
C SER A 59 -6.06 20.89 -12.81
N GLY A 60 -7.39 21.02 -12.91
CA GLY A 60 -8.26 20.04 -13.57
C GLY A 60 -8.72 18.83 -12.73
N LEU A 61 -8.32 18.73 -11.46
CA LEU A 61 -8.52 17.53 -10.65
C LEU A 61 -9.47 17.69 -9.47
N ALA A 62 -10.10 18.85 -9.28
CA ALA A 62 -11.01 19.09 -8.16
C ALA A 62 -12.18 18.09 -8.05
N ASP A 63 -12.56 17.44 -9.16
CA ASP A 63 -13.62 16.41 -9.18
C ASP A 63 -13.07 14.96 -9.10
N GLN A 64 -11.75 14.74 -9.18
CA GLN A 64 -11.12 13.40 -9.29
C GLN A 64 -9.98 13.13 -8.31
N ALA A 65 -9.30 14.16 -7.81
CA ALA A 65 -8.46 14.09 -6.63
C ALA A 65 -9.39 14.28 -5.45
N ASP A 66 -9.90 13.18 -4.90
CA ASP A 66 -10.45 13.25 -3.55
C ASP A 66 -9.30 13.72 -2.66
N GLU A 67 -9.33 14.99 -2.24
CA GLU A 67 -8.26 15.65 -1.47
C GLU A 67 -7.88 14.83 -0.23
N ALA A 68 -8.79 13.99 0.28
CA ALA A 68 -8.54 13.07 1.38
C ALA A 68 -7.51 11.96 1.06
N LEU A 69 -7.12 11.79 -0.20
CA LEU A 69 -6.16 10.77 -0.63
C LEU A 69 -4.71 11.24 -0.66
N PHE A 70 -4.47 12.56 -0.57
CA PHE A 70 -3.13 13.11 -0.61
C PHE A 70 -2.79 13.78 0.72
N VAL A 71 -1.65 13.44 1.28
CA VAL A 71 -1.12 14.09 2.49
C VAL A 71 0.21 14.75 2.18
N ASP A 72 0.40 15.95 2.68
CA ASP A 72 1.61 16.74 2.46
C ASP A 72 2.71 16.26 3.42
N VAL A 73 3.90 16.00 2.86
CA VAL A 73 5.09 15.56 3.61
C VAL A 73 6.33 16.32 3.14
N ASP A 74 7.32 16.41 4.02
CA ASP A 74 8.66 16.85 3.67
C ASP A 74 9.68 15.69 3.70
N VAL A 75 10.94 15.96 3.37
CA VAL A 75 11.99 14.92 3.35
C VAL A 75 12.24 14.35 4.75
N ALA A 76 12.11 15.15 5.81
CA ALA A 76 12.31 14.68 7.18
C ALA A 76 11.20 13.70 7.60
N ASP A 77 9.97 13.97 7.19
CA ASP A 77 8.83 13.08 7.37
C ASP A 77 9.01 11.76 6.62
N ILE A 78 9.48 11.81 5.38
CA ILE A 78 9.79 10.60 4.58
C ILE A 78 10.87 9.77 5.26
N ALA A 79 11.97 10.40 5.69
CA ALA A 79 13.05 9.71 6.41
C ALA A 79 12.52 9.04 7.69
N ARG A 80 11.67 9.73 8.45
CA ARG A 80 11.02 9.18 9.65
C ARG A 80 10.13 7.97 9.33
N MET A 81 9.31 8.03 8.29
CA MET A 81 8.46 6.90 7.87
C MET A 81 9.32 5.68 7.49
N MET A 82 10.41 5.90 6.76
CA MET A 82 11.34 4.82 6.39
C MET A 82 12.03 4.21 7.61
N ASP A 83 12.52 5.04 8.54
CA ASP A 83 13.18 4.57 9.77
C ASP A 83 12.23 3.81 10.70
N ALA A 84 10.96 4.23 10.75
CA ALA A 84 9.89 3.53 11.44
C ALA A 84 9.44 2.22 10.75
N ARG A 85 9.99 1.93 9.55
CA ARG A 85 9.61 0.82 8.67
C ARG A 85 8.13 0.83 8.32
N GLU A 86 7.58 2.02 8.13
CA GLU A 86 6.23 2.19 7.64
C GLU A 86 6.16 1.83 6.16
N SER A 87 4.93 1.66 5.67
CA SER A 87 4.67 1.41 4.25
C SER A 87 3.76 2.50 3.72
N PHE A 88 4.16 3.08 2.60
CA PHE A 88 3.52 4.27 2.04
C PHE A 88 3.79 4.34 0.54
N VAL A 89 2.97 5.13 -0.15
CA VAL A 89 3.22 5.56 -1.53
C VAL A 89 3.65 7.01 -1.48
N LEU A 90 4.77 7.32 -2.11
CA LEU A 90 5.29 8.67 -2.22
C LEU A 90 5.15 9.13 -3.67
N LEU A 91 4.55 10.30 -3.88
CA LEU A 91 4.54 11.04 -5.12
C LEU A 91 5.45 12.27 -4.95
N CYS A 92 6.47 12.38 -5.80
CA CYS A 92 7.23 13.62 -5.98
C CYS A 92 6.65 14.37 -7.18
N ALA A 93 6.04 15.53 -6.95
CA ALA A 93 5.39 16.33 -7.97
C ALA A 93 5.38 17.82 -7.58
N TYR A 94 4.82 18.69 -8.42
CA TYR A 94 4.50 20.07 -8.07
C TYR A 94 3.40 20.60 -9.00
N ALA A 95 2.70 21.66 -8.57
CA ALA A 95 1.67 22.33 -9.37
C ALA A 95 2.25 22.98 -10.65
N ASP A 96 1.44 23.26 -11.67
CA ASP A 96 1.88 23.80 -12.97
C ASP A 96 2.87 22.91 -13.77
N CYS A 97 3.06 21.66 -13.36
CA CYS A 97 3.79 20.63 -14.11
C CYS A 97 2.79 19.80 -14.95
N PRO A 98 2.72 19.97 -16.29
CA PRO A 98 1.71 19.30 -17.10
C PRO A 98 1.76 17.77 -17.02
N TRP A 99 2.98 17.22 -16.92
CA TRP A 99 3.21 15.79 -16.71
C TRP A 99 2.68 15.31 -15.37
N CYS A 100 2.89 16.08 -14.31
CA CYS A 100 2.43 15.76 -12.98
C CYS A 100 0.90 15.75 -12.91
N GLU A 101 0.25 16.75 -13.52
CA GLU A 101 -1.20 16.84 -13.61
C GLU A 101 -1.82 15.66 -14.38
N ALA A 102 -1.19 15.24 -15.48
CA ALA A 102 -1.65 14.09 -16.27
C ALA A 102 -1.70 12.78 -15.46
N LEU A 103 -0.82 12.63 -14.46
CA LEU A 103 -0.70 11.43 -13.65
C LEU A 103 -1.68 11.38 -12.46
N ILE A 104 -2.03 12.52 -11.87
CA ILE A 104 -2.78 12.56 -10.59
C ILE A 104 -4.15 11.89 -10.72
N GLY A 105 -4.87 12.07 -11.83
CA GLY A 105 -6.19 11.46 -12.01
C GLY A 105 -6.14 9.93 -11.97
N PRO A 106 -5.38 9.28 -12.88
CA PRO A 106 -5.14 7.83 -12.84
C PRO A 106 -4.57 7.32 -11.52
N LEU A 107 -3.62 8.04 -10.91
CA LEU A 107 -3.05 7.70 -9.61
C LEU A 107 -4.10 7.71 -8.50
N ALA A 108 -4.89 8.77 -8.40
CA ALA A 108 -5.93 8.89 -7.39
C ALA A 108 -6.95 7.76 -7.54
N GLN A 109 -7.26 7.34 -8.78
CA GLN A 109 -8.13 6.19 -9.03
C GLN A 109 -7.49 4.88 -8.53
N ALA A 110 -6.25 4.60 -8.92
CA ALA A 110 -5.54 3.39 -8.49
C ALA A 110 -5.39 3.32 -6.96
N ALA A 111 -5.05 4.45 -6.33
CA ALA A 111 -4.91 4.57 -4.88
C ALA A 111 -6.24 4.28 -4.16
N ARG A 112 -7.37 4.82 -4.65
CA ARG A 112 -8.71 4.51 -4.11
C ARG A 112 -9.03 3.03 -4.21
N ASP A 113 -8.83 2.45 -5.37
CA ASP A 113 -9.17 1.05 -5.62
C ASP A 113 -8.32 0.10 -4.77
N ALA A 114 -7.06 0.47 -4.51
CA ALA A 114 -6.14 -0.26 -3.65
C ALA A 114 -6.32 0.06 -2.15
N GLY A 115 -7.08 1.10 -1.79
CA GLY A 115 -7.31 1.53 -0.41
C GLY A 115 -6.10 2.19 0.25
N TRP A 116 -5.29 2.91 -0.52
CA TRP A 116 -4.10 3.63 -0.05
C TRP A 116 -4.26 5.15 -0.13
N THR A 117 -3.60 5.83 0.80
CA THR A 117 -3.33 7.28 0.73
C THR A 117 -1.93 7.48 0.15
N VAL A 118 -1.73 8.59 -0.55
CA VAL A 118 -0.47 8.98 -1.20
C VAL A 118 0.16 10.14 -0.42
N ALA A 119 1.42 9.97 -0.01
CA ALA A 119 2.22 11.06 0.52
C ALA A 119 2.75 11.90 -0.66
N LEU A 120 2.48 13.19 -0.67
CA LEU A 120 2.95 14.15 -1.66
C LEU A 120 4.15 14.91 -1.11
N LEU A 121 5.29 14.77 -1.77
CA LEU A 121 6.40 15.71 -1.65
C LEU A 121 6.27 16.75 -2.77
N ASP A 122 5.84 17.96 -2.41
CA ASP A 122 5.83 19.09 -3.34
C ASP A 122 7.26 19.61 -3.54
N THR A 123 7.80 19.32 -4.73
CA THR A 123 9.16 19.68 -5.13
C THR A 123 9.34 21.17 -5.47
N ARG A 124 8.27 21.97 -5.49
CA ARG A 124 8.30 23.44 -5.66
C ARG A 124 7.52 24.18 -4.58
N LYS A 125 7.35 23.56 -3.41
CA LYS A 125 6.62 24.12 -2.27
C LYS A 125 7.08 25.51 -1.86
N ASP A 126 8.39 25.74 -1.86
CA ASP A 126 8.94 27.09 -1.70
C ASP A 126 9.11 27.75 -3.08
N PRO A 127 8.52 28.93 -3.33
CA PRO A 127 8.66 29.63 -4.60
C PRO A 127 10.10 29.97 -5.02
N SER A 128 11.05 29.95 -4.08
CA SER A 128 12.48 30.13 -4.36
C SER A 128 13.15 28.88 -4.92
N TRP A 129 12.54 27.70 -4.79
CA TRP A 129 13.05 26.45 -5.35
C TRP A 129 12.83 26.44 -6.86
N GLN A 130 13.93 26.45 -7.60
CA GLN A 130 13.92 26.40 -9.07
C GLN A 130 14.34 25.01 -9.58
N SER A 131 14.91 24.20 -8.69
CA SER A 131 15.38 22.84 -8.95
C SER A 131 15.02 21.91 -7.79
N ASN A 132 15.00 20.61 -8.05
CA ASN A 132 14.83 19.60 -6.99
C ASN A 132 16.03 19.61 -6.01
N LEU A 133 17.18 20.12 -6.44
CA LEU A 133 18.35 20.34 -5.58
C LEU A 133 18.11 21.40 -4.50
N ASP A 134 17.09 22.25 -4.67
CA ASP A 134 16.76 23.30 -3.70
C ASP A 134 15.86 22.78 -2.56
N ILE A 135 15.32 21.56 -2.69
CA ILE A 135 14.45 20.95 -1.67
C ILE A 135 15.21 20.82 -0.35
N ASP A 136 14.59 21.29 0.73
CA ASP A 136 15.15 21.15 2.07
C ASP A 136 15.37 19.66 2.41
N GLY A 137 16.63 19.31 2.69
CA GLY A 137 17.00 17.93 2.98
C GLY A 137 17.21 17.03 1.77
N TYR A 138 17.34 17.58 0.54
CA TYR A 138 17.51 16.77 -0.67
C TYR A 138 18.64 15.72 -0.59
N ASP A 139 19.76 16.01 0.09
CA ASP A 139 20.82 15.02 0.31
C ASP A 139 20.34 13.76 1.06
N GLU A 140 19.42 13.92 2.02
CA GLU A 140 18.78 12.80 2.73
C GLU A 140 17.83 12.05 1.78
N PHE A 141 17.08 12.76 0.93
CA PHE A 141 16.26 12.11 -0.09
C PHE A 141 17.13 11.24 -1.02
N VAL A 142 18.24 11.78 -1.53
CA VAL A 142 19.20 11.03 -2.35
C VAL A 142 19.80 9.85 -1.58
N ALA A 143 20.10 9.99 -0.29
CA ALA A 143 20.62 8.89 0.52
C ALA A 143 19.63 7.71 0.65
N ARG A 144 18.32 7.99 0.60
CA ARG A 144 17.24 7.00 0.75
C ARG A 144 16.78 6.40 -0.58
N PHE A 145 16.74 7.20 -1.64
CA PHE A 145 16.16 6.83 -2.94
C PHE A 145 17.19 6.78 -4.07
N GLY A 146 18.46 7.15 -3.83
CA GLY A 146 19.48 7.34 -4.87
C GLY A 146 19.73 6.14 -5.79
N ASP A 147 19.59 4.91 -5.29
CA ASP A 147 19.68 3.68 -6.11
C ASP A 147 18.58 3.59 -7.18
N TRP A 148 17.51 4.36 -7.02
CA TRP A 148 16.39 4.45 -7.93
C TRP A 148 16.42 5.70 -8.80
N LEU A 149 17.30 6.66 -8.51
CA LEU A 149 17.40 7.90 -9.27
C LEU A 149 18.26 7.72 -10.51
N GLU A 150 17.92 8.44 -11.57
CA GLU A 150 18.76 8.51 -12.75
C GLU A 150 19.97 9.39 -12.46
N ALA A 151 21.14 8.92 -12.83
CA ALA A 151 22.35 9.72 -12.73
C ALA A 151 22.58 10.49 -14.04
N ASP A 152 23.00 11.76 -13.93
CA ASP A 152 23.49 12.51 -15.07
C ASP A 152 24.83 11.96 -15.59
N ASP A 153 25.34 12.56 -16.67
CA ASP A 153 26.63 12.22 -17.29
C ASP A 153 27.82 12.30 -16.31
N ASN A 154 27.69 13.01 -15.18
CA ASN A 154 28.71 13.14 -14.15
C ASN A 154 28.54 12.15 -13.00
N GLY A 155 27.51 11.30 -13.04
CA GLY A 155 27.16 10.36 -11.97
C GLY A 155 26.38 10.98 -10.82
N THR A 156 25.82 12.19 -11.00
CA THR A 156 25.02 12.85 -9.97
C THR A 156 23.57 12.36 -10.08
N PRO A 157 22.98 11.77 -9.02
CA PRO A 157 21.59 11.33 -9.05
C PRO A 157 20.62 12.52 -9.05
N HIS A 158 19.64 12.47 -9.94
CA HIS A 158 18.60 13.48 -10.11
C HIS A 158 17.21 12.89 -9.95
N LEU A 159 16.39 13.58 -9.16
CA LEU A 159 14.95 13.38 -9.14
C LEU A 159 14.36 14.08 -10.37
N TYR A 160 13.66 13.33 -11.22
CA TYR A 160 12.81 13.87 -12.29
C TYR A 160 11.36 13.63 -11.91
N VAL A 161 10.47 14.59 -12.16
CA VAL A 161 9.06 14.52 -11.73
C VAL A 161 8.11 14.47 -12.92
N PRO A 162 6.92 13.84 -12.79
CA PRO A 162 6.47 13.10 -11.61
C PRO A 162 7.25 11.81 -11.39
N ASP A 163 7.38 11.40 -10.13
CA ASP A 163 8.03 10.15 -9.74
C ASP A 163 7.26 9.53 -8.58
N LEU A 164 6.94 8.24 -8.65
CA LEU A 164 6.31 7.53 -7.56
C LEU A 164 7.19 6.43 -7.01
N TYR A 165 7.13 6.29 -5.70
CA TYR A 165 7.82 5.23 -4.97
C TYR A 165 6.83 4.47 -4.10
N PHE A 166 6.84 3.16 -4.24
CA PHE A 166 6.05 2.26 -3.41
C PHE A 166 6.99 1.69 -2.35
N VAL A 167 6.78 2.10 -1.09
CA VAL A 167 7.64 1.74 0.02
C VAL A 167 6.94 0.72 0.91
N ARG A 168 7.59 -0.42 1.11
CA ARG A 168 7.13 -1.54 1.94
C ARG A 168 8.14 -1.81 3.05
N ASN A 169 7.72 -1.70 4.30
CA ASN A 169 8.59 -1.86 5.48
C ASN A 169 9.84 -0.97 5.45
N GLY A 170 9.70 0.29 5.02
CA GLY A 170 10.81 1.24 4.88
C GLY A 170 11.76 0.97 3.71
N GLN A 171 11.41 0.08 2.78
CA GLN A 171 12.20 -0.21 1.58
C GLN A 171 11.37 0.03 0.32
N VAL A 172 11.96 0.66 -0.69
CA VAL A 172 11.33 0.80 -2.00
C VAL A 172 11.19 -0.57 -2.65
N VAL A 173 9.97 -0.93 -3.08
CA VAL A 173 9.65 -2.19 -3.75
C VAL A 173 9.20 -2.02 -5.20
N ALA A 174 8.77 -0.82 -5.58
CA ALA A 174 8.50 -0.41 -6.96
C ALA A 174 8.70 1.10 -7.11
N ARG A 175 8.96 1.51 -8.35
CA ARG A 175 9.04 2.91 -8.79
C ARG A 175 8.24 3.06 -10.08
N HIS A 176 7.56 4.19 -10.23
CA HIS A 176 6.92 4.62 -11.46
C HIS A 176 7.50 5.97 -11.88
N ASP A 177 8.29 5.99 -12.93
CA ASP A 177 8.88 7.20 -13.48
C ASP A 177 7.98 7.82 -14.56
N GLY A 178 7.73 9.13 -14.46
CA GLY A 178 6.94 9.86 -15.45
C GLY A 178 5.46 9.47 -15.48
N VAL A 179 4.88 9.44 -16.67
CA VAL A 179 3.43 9.17 -16.87
C VAL A 179 3.21 7.86 -17.61
N LEU A 180 3.69 7.75 -18.84
CA LEU A 180 3.55 6.53 -19.64
C LEU A 180 4.56 6.57 -20.78
N GLU A 181 5.22 5.44 -21.04
CA GLU A 181 6.06 5.30 -22.24
C GLU A 181 5.22 5.58 -23.51
N GLY A 182 5.72 6.46 -24.39
CA GLY A 182 5.03 6.86 -25.62
C GLY A 182 3.91 7.89 -25.43
N TYR A 183 3.75 8.43 -24.22
CA TYR A 183 3.03 9.68 -24.00
C TYR A 183 4.05 10.83 -24.03
N ASP A 184 4.14 11.52 -25.17
CA ASP A 184 5.23 12.48 -25.44
C ASP A 184 4.81 13.97 -25.36
N ASP A 185 3.52 14.25 -25.21
CA ASP A 185 2.96 15.60 -25.18
C ASP A 185 1.88 15.72 -24.08
N PRO A 186 2.18 16.40 -22.95
CA PRO A 186 1.26 16.50 -21.82
C PRO A 186 0.11 17.49 -22.09
N ASP A 187 0.20 18.33 -23.12
CA ASP A 187 -0.87 19.23 -23.54
C ASP A 187 -1.96 18.49 -24.35
N VAL A 188 -1.66 17.26 -24.80
CA VAL A 188 -2.60 16.38 -25.48
C VAL A 188 -3.23 15.42 -24.46
N PRO A 189 -4.57 15.38 -24.33
CA PRO A 189 -5.21 14.41 -23.45
C PRO A 189 -4.87 12.97 -23.83
N MET A 190 -4.56 12.14 -22.83
CA MET A 190 -4.40 10.70 -23.03
C MET A 190 -5.64 10.09 -23.70
N THR A 191 -5.41 9.17 -24.62
CA THR A 191 -6.45 8.29 -25.16
C THR A 191 -6.98 7.33 -24.08
N ASP A 192 -8.16 6.75 -24.31
CA ASP A 192 -8.74 5.76 -23.40
C ASP A 192 -7.82 4.54 -23.21
N ASP A 193 -7.13 4.11 -24.27
CA ASP A 193 -6.19 2.99 -24.23
C ASP A 193 -4.96 3.33 -23.36
N GLN A 194 -4.37 4.51 -23.55
CA GLN A 194 -3.25 4.99 -22.71
C GLN A 194 -3.67 5.15 -21.25
N ARG A 195 -4.85 5.70 -20.98
CA ARG A 195 -5.38 5.82 -19.62
C ARG A 195 -5.59 4.45 -18.98
N THR A 196 -6.09 3.47 -19.74
CA THR A 196 -6.29 2.10 -19.27
C THR A 196 -4.95 1.41 -18.98
N GLU A 197 -3.97 1.58 -19.86
CA GLU A 197 -2.62 1.04 -19.67
C GLU A 197 -1.96 1.63 -18.43
N LEU A 198 -2.00 2.96 -18.27
CA LEU A 198 -1.46 3.64 -17.10
C LEU A 198 -2.13 3.15 -15.81
N LEU A 199 -3.46 3.07 -15.78
CA LEU A 199 -4.20 2.59 -14.62
C LEU A 199 -3.83 1.15 -14.27
N GLN A 200 -3.61 0.28 -15.27
CA GLN A 200 -3.16 -1.10 -15.06
C GLN A 200 -1.76 -1.14 -14.45
N LYS A 201 -0.80 -0.36 -14.98
CA LYS A 201 0.57 -0.28 -14.45
C LYS A 201 0.57 0.16 -12.99
N LEU A 202 -0.14 1.25 -12.67
CA LEU A 202 -0.27 1.75 -11.30
C LEU A 202 -0.90 0.70 -10.38
N SER A 203 -1.94 0.00 -10.84
CA SER A 203 -2.58 -1.07 -10.07
C SER A 203 -1.62 -2.22 -9.75
N ASP A 204 -0.78 -2.62 -10.73
CA ASP A 204 0.22 -3.66 -10.54
C ASP A 204 1.30 -3.23 -9.53
N GLU A 205 1.68 -1.96 -9.51
CA GLU A 205 2.62 -1.40 -8.54
C GLU A 205 2.02 -1.33 -7.13
N PHE A 206 0.77 -0.89 -6.98
CA PHE A 206 0.05 -0.96 -5.69
C PHE A 206 -0.02 -2.39 -5.15
N ALA A 207 -0.17 -3.39 -6.03
CA ALA A 207 -0.17 -4.79 -5.63
C ALA A 207 1.14 -5.24 -4.96
N THR A 208 2.27 -4.54 -5.19
CA THR A 208 3.55 -4.83 -4.55
C THR A 208 3.58 -4.50 -3.05
N LEU A 209 2.62 -3.72 -2.56
CA LEU A 209 2.51 -3.35 -1.14
C LEU A 209 1.82 -4.43 -0.28
N HIS A 210 1.21 -5.44 -0.91
CA HIS A 210 0.50 -6.54 -0.24
C HIS A 210 1.36 -7.80 -0.03
#